data_AF-F6H872-F1
#
_entry.id   AF-F6H872-F1
#
_cell.length_a   1.000
_cell.length_b   1.000
_cell.length_c   1.000
_cell.angle_alpha   90.00
_cell.angle_beta   90.00
_cell.angle_gamma   90.00
#
_symmetry.space_group_name_H-M   'P 1'
#
loop_
_entity.id
_entity.type
_entity.pdbx_description
1 polymer ?
#
loop_
_entity_poly.entity_id
_entity_poly.type
_entity_poly.pdbx_seq_one_letter_code
_entity_poly.pdbx_strand_id
1 'polypeptide(L)'
;MVRRILEVLMEKVGVTLEESRIDDLIGLKMVNMNFYPTCPNPDLIVGVGRHSDMGTLTMLLQDGIDGLYVKMEEDITSGGKKGEWVEIPPIPGALVINVGDTL
;
A
#
# COMPACT_ATOMS: atom_id res chain seq x y z
N MET A 1 -10.37 -11.82 -2.95
CA MET A 1 -9.01 -11.44 -2.51
C MET A 1 -9.06 -10.46 -1.35
N VAL A 2 -9.52 -9.21 -1.51
CA VAL A 2 -9.57 -8.19 -0.43
C VAL A 2 -10.22 -8.71 0.85
N ARG A 3 -11.45 -9.25 0.75
CA ARG A 3 -12.16 -9.87 1.89
C ARG A 3 -11.31 -10.89 2.63
N ARG A 4 -10.65 -11.80 1.90
CA ARG A 4 -9.82 -12.85 2.49
C ARG A 4 -8.59 -12.28 3.22
N ILE A 5 -7.99 -11.23 2.66
CA ILE A 5 -6.86 -10.54 3.31
C ILE A 5 -7.34 -9.90 4.62
N LEU A 6 -8.46 -9.19 4.58
CA LEU A 6 -9.03 -8.53 5.76
C LEU A 6 -9.39 -9.56 6.85
N GLU A 7 -10.04 -10.66 6.51
CA GLU A 7 -10.33 -11.77 7.43
C GLU A 7 -9.04 -12.26 8.12
N VAL A 8 -7.99 -12.54 7.35
CA VAL A 8 -6.72 -13.03 7.90
C VAL A 8 -6.07 -11.98 8.80
N LEU A 9 -6.07 -10.71 8.42
CA LEU A 9 -5.50 -9.64 9.26
C LEU A 9 -6.25 -9.53 10.59
N MET A 10 -7.58 -9.57 10.55
CA MET A 10 -8.43 -9.44 11.73
C MET A 10 -8.29 -10.63 12.67
N GLU A 11 -8.27 -11.85 12.11
CA GLU A 11 -7.99 -13.07 12.89
C GLU A 11 -6.63 -12.98 13.60
N LYS A 12 -5.60 -12.44 12.94
CA LYS A 12 -4.25 -12.30 13.51
C LYS A 12 -4.16 -11.29 14.64
N VAL A 13 -5.05 -10.30 14.69
CA VAL A 13 -5.18 -9.38 15.82
C VAL A 13 -6.22 -9.85 16.85
N GLY A 14 -6.74 -11.08 16.72
CA GLY A 14 -7.67 -11.68 17.68
C GLY A 14 -9.13 -11.25 17.50
N VAL A 15 -9.50 -10.72 16.33
CA VAL A 15 -10.85 -10.26 16.01
C VAL A 15 -11.49 -11.19 14.99
N THR A 16 -12.60 -11.81 15.37
CA THR A 16 -13.49 -12.49 14.41
C THR A 16 -14.49 -11.46 13.90
N LEU A 17 -14.43 -11.13 12.61
CA LEU A 17 -15.41 -10.23 12.00
C LEU A 17 -16.69 -10.98 11.64
N GLU A 18 -17.82 -10.37 11.97
CA GLU A 18 -19.11 -10.73 11.38
C GLU A 18 -19.18 -10.25 9.93
N GLU A 19 -19.96 -10.95 9.12
CA GLU A 19 -20.10 -10.70 7.68
C GLU A 19 -20.43 -9.23 7.35
N SER A 20 -21.35 -8.63 8.10
CA SER A 20 -21.76 -7.22 7.94
C SER A 20 -20.60 -6.24 8.16
N ARG A 21 -19.72 -6.53 9.12
CA ARG A 21 -18.57 -5.66 9.44
C ARG A 21 -17.46 -5.73 8.39
N ILE A 22 -17.34 -6.88 7.71
CA ILE A 22 -16.41 -7.01 6.58
C ILE A 22 -16.84 -6.08 5.44
N ASP A 23 -18.13 -6.04 5.14
CA ASP A 23 -18.65 -5.19 4.08
C ASP A 23 -18.54 -3.70 4.42
N ASP A 24 -18.73 -3.31 5.68
CA ASP A 24 -18.49 -1.94 6.16
C ASP A 24 -17.02 -1.52 6.03
N LEU A 25 -16.08 -2.41 6.38
CA LEU A 25 -14.64 -2.14 6.27
C LEU A 25 -14.16 -2.12 4.81
N ILE A 26 -14.77 -2.91 3.93
CA ILE A 26 -14.50 -2.84 2.49
C ILE A 26 -15.09 -1.56 1.90
N GLY A 27 -16.28 -1.17 2.36
CA GLY A 27 -16.94 0.09 2.03
C GLY A 27 -16.91 0.45 0.55
N LEU A 28 -16.50 1.69 0.27
CA LEU A 28 -16.37 2.24 -1.08
C LEU A 28 -15.09 1.71 -1.76
N LYS A 29 -15.26 1.16 -2.97
CA LYS A 29 -14.15 0.77 -3.83
C LYS A 29 -13.87 1.87 -4.85
N MET A 30 -12.65 2.38 -4.84
CA MET A 30 -12.16 3.34 -5.84
C MET A 30 -10.94 2.79 -6.54
N VAL A 31 -10.76 3.17 -7.80
CA VAL A 31 -9.61 2.77 -8.62
C VAL A 31 -9.03 4.02 -9.26
N ASN A 32 -7.75 4.25 -9.01
CA ASN A 32 -6.98 5.29 -9.69
C ASN A 32 -6.08 4.63 -10.74
N MET A 33 -6.10 5.17 -11.95
CA MET A 33 -5.18 4.79 -13.03
C MET A 33 -4.16 5.91 -13.18
N ASN A 34 -2.96 5.68 -12.65
CA ASN A 34 -1.91 6.68 -12.61
C ASN A 34 -1.01 6.58 -13.85
N PHE A 35 -0.68 7.72 -14.46
CA PHE A 35 0.30 7.82 -15.54
C PHE A 35 1.38 8.82 -15.14
N TYR A 36 2.61 8.33 -14.99
CA TYR A 36 3.77 9.13 -14.62
C TYR A 36 4.66 9.33 -15.86
N PRO A 37 4.63 10.51 -16.52
CA PRO A 37 5.45 10.76 -17.70
C PRO A 37 6.93 10.91 -17.32
N THR A 38 7.81 10.71 -18.32
CA THR A 38 9.25 11.00 -18.16
C THR A 38 9.47 12.43 -17.69
N CYS A 39 10.23 12.60 -16.60
CA CYS A 39 10.56 13.89 -16.04
C CYS A 39 11.98 14.33 -16.46
N PRO A 40 12.16 15.56 -17.01
CA PRO A 40 13.49 16.08 -17.32
C PRO A 40 14.37 16.35 -16.09
N ASN A 41 13.76 16.68 -14.94
CA ASN A 41 14.45 17.03 -13.70
C ASN A 41 13.88 16.22 -12.52
N PRO A 42 14.09 14.89 -12.48
CA PRO A 42 13.45 14.01 -11.50
C PRO A 42 13.88 14.29 -10.05
N ASP A 43 15.05 14.89 -9.83
CA ASP A 43 15.54 15.23 -8.48
C ASP A 43 14.81 16.43 -7.85
N LEU A 44 14.02 17.18 -8.63
CA LEU A 44 13.35 18.41 -8.18
C LEU A 44 11.85 18.21 -7.91
N ILE A 45 11.26 17.11 -8.38
CA ILE A 45 9.81 16.85 -8.28
C ILE A 45 9.53 15.40 -7.90
N VAL A 46 8.31 15.12 -7.48
CA VAL A 46 7.84 13.76 -7.19
C VAL A 46 6.53 13.50 -7.92
N GLY A 47 6.30 12.25 -8.33
CA GLY A 47 5.03 11.83 -8.92
C GLY A 47 3.88 11.94 -7.92
N VAL A 48 4.11 11.48 -6.69
CA VAL A 48 3.20 11.63 -5.54
C VAL A 48 4.02 12.04 -4.32
N GLY A 49 3.53 13.01 -3.55
CA GLY A 49 4.17 13.46 -2.32
C GLY A 49 4.10 12.44 -1.19
N ARG A 50 4.82 12.70 -0.10
CA ARG A 50 4.75 11.91 1.14
C ARG A 50 3.32 11.94 1.69
N HIS A 51 2.70 10.79 1.89
CA HIS A 51 1.34 10.66 2.43
C HIS A 51 1.13 9.26 3.04
N SER A 52 0.01 9.10 3.74
CA SER A 52 -0.63 7.83 4.06
C SER A 52 -1.96 7.73 3.29
N ASP A 53 -2.41 6.50 3.04
CA ASP A 53 -3.70 6.27 2.39
C ASP A 53 -4.83 6.36 3.41
N MET A 54 -5.87 7.14 3.12
CA MET A 54 -6.99 7.32 4.06
C MET A 54 -7.88 6.09 4.24
N GLY A 55 -7.89 5.14 3.28
CA GLY A 55 -8.83 4.02 3.25
C GLY A 55 -8.47 2.85 4.18
N THR A 56 -9.13 1.70 3.99
CA THR A 56 -8.86 0.49 4.77
C THR A 56 -7.65 -0.28 4.24
N LEU A 57 -7.65 -0.59 2.94
CA LEU A 57 -6.59 -1.31 2.25
C LEU A 57 -6.45 -0.74 0.84
N THR A 58 -5.21 -0.56 0.40
CA THR A 58 -4.89 -0.25 -1.00
C THR A 58 -4.25 -1.47 -1.66
N MET A 59 -4.61 -1.70 -2.91
CA MET A 59 -3.96 -2.71 -3.76
C MET A 59 -3.38 -2.01 -4.97
N LEU A 60 -2.06 -2.05 -5.10
CA LEU A 60 -1.33 -1.41 -6.17
C LEU A 60 -0.75 -2.46 -7.12
N LEU A 61 -1.15 -2.34 -8.40
CA LEU A 61 -0.49 -3.01 -9.51
C LEU A 61 0.51 -2.03 -10.12
N GLN A 62 1.79 -2.36 -10.09
CA GLN A 62 2.85 -1.59 -10.73
C GLN A 62 3.07 -2.07 -12.17
N ASP A 63 3.57 -1.18 -13.02
CA ASP A 63 4.18 -1.60 -14.27
C ASP A 63 5.60 -2.16 -14.01
N GLY A 64 6.38 -2.35 -15.07
CA GLY A 64 7.75 -2.88 -14.94
C GLY A 64 8.80 -1.83 -14.56
N ILE A 65 8.40 -0.63 -14.17
CA ILE A 65 9.30 0.50 -13.87
C ILE A 65 9.25 0.81 -12.37
N ASP A 66 10.41 1.03 -11.77
CA ASP A 66 10.53 1.42 -10.36
C ASP A 66 9.93 2.80 -10.08
N GLY A 67 9.71 3.14 -8.80
CA GLY A 67 9.25 4.49 -8.42
C GLY A 67 8.42 4.58 -7.15
N LEU A 68 8.01 3.45 -6.56
CA LEU A 68 7.36 3.44 -5.24
C LEU A 68 8.41 3.42 -4.13
N TYR A 69 8.30 4.35 -3.20
CA TYR A 69 9.11 4.40 -1.98
C TYR A 69 8.20 4.36 -0.76
N VAL A 70 8.58 3.56 0.24
CA VAL A 70 7.86 3.44 1.51
C VAL A 70 8.79 3.80 2.66
N LYS A 71 8.28 4.61 3.59
CA LYS A 71 9.01 4.98 4.80
C LYS A 71 8.86 3.90 5.85
N MET A 72 9.97 3.42 6.40
CA MET A 72 9.98 2.40 7.45
C MET A 72 9.65 3.02 8.81
N GLU A 73 8.67 2.47 9.53
CA GLU A 73 8.28 2.94 10.87
C GLU A 73 9.05 2.26 12.00
N GLU A 74 9.65 1.11 11.72
CA GLU A 74 10.45 0.30 12.63
C GLU A 74 11.69 -0.25 11.91
N ASP A 75 12.68 -0.67 12.68
CA ASP A 75 13.85 -1.36 12.12
C ASP A 75 13.43 -2.76 11.67
N ILE A 76 13.49 -3.02 10.37
CA ILE A 76 13.18 -4.34 9.81
C ILE A 76 14.49 -5.02 9.46
N THR A 77 14.71 -6.20 10.05
CA THR A 77 15.93 -7.03 9.87
C THR A 77 16.29 -7.29 8.40
N SER A 78 15.31 -7.15 7.49
CA SER A 78 15.42 -7.46 6.07
C SER A 78 15.82 -6.28 5.16
N GLY A 79 16.11 -5.08 5.67
CA GLY A 79 16.76 -4.05 4.84
C GLY A 79 16.26 -2.61 4.96
N GLY A 80 15.75 -2.18 6.11
CA GLY A 80 15.40 -0.76 6.30
C GLY A 80 15.48 -0.33 7.75
N LYS A 81 15.98 0.88 7.98
CA LYS A 81 16.02 1.52 9.31
C LYS A 81 14.79 2.39 9.50
N LYS A 82 14.36 2.56 10.75
CA LYS A 82 13.30 3.51 11.09
C LYS A 82 13.58 4.90 10.51
N GLY A 83 12.60 5.41 9.75
CA GLY A 83 12.65 6.71 9.10
C GLY A 83 13.26 6.71 7.69
N GLU A 84 13.85 5.60 7.25
CA GLU A 84 14.41 5.43 5.91
C GLU A 84 13.31 5.21 4.88
N TRP A 85 13.49 5.77 3.68
CA TRP A 85 12.66 5.47 2.51
C TRP A 85 13.30 4.32 1.75
N VAL A 86 12.55 3.24 1.58
CA VAL A 86 12.99 2.04 0.86
C VAL A 86 12.19 1.93 -0.43
N GLU A 87 12.89 1.66 -1.52
CA GLU A 87 12.30 1.40 -2.82
C GLU A 87 11.59 0.05 -2.84
N ILE A 88 10.40 0.00 -3.42
CA ILE A 88 9.62 -1.21 -3.61
C ILE A 88 9.67 -1.59 -5.10
N PRO A 89 10.54 -2.54 -5.49
CA PRO A 89 10.69 -2.91 -6.89
C PRO A 89 9.45 -3.67 -7.38
N PRO A 90 9.01 -3.44 -8.64
CA PRO A 90 7.90 -4.18 -9.21
C PRO A 90 8.29 -5.65 -9.42
N ILE A 91 7.43 -6.55 -8.94
CA ILE A 91 7.59 -7.99 -9.13
C ILE A 91 6.51 -8.47 -10.12
N PRO A 92 6.88 -9.09 -11.26
CA PRO A 92 5.91 -9.57 -12.23
C PRO A 92 4.83 -10.48 -11.61
N GLY A 93 3.56 -10.09 -11.78
CA GLY A 93 2.41 -10.82 -11.25
C GLY A 93 2.10 -10.58 -9.77
N ALA A 94 2.86 -9.72 -9.08
CA ALA A 94 2.60 -9.34 -7.70
C ALA A 94 1.74 -8.07 -7.60
N LEU A 95 1.06 -7.93 -6.46
CA LEU A 95 0.40 -6.70 -6.03
C LEU A 95 1.09 -6.21 -4.76
N VAL A 96 1.33 -4.91 -4.68
CA VAL A 96 1.69 -4.28 -3.42
C VAL A 96 0.41 -3.99 -2.65
N ILE A 97 0.39 -4.37 -1.37
CA ILE A 97 -0.76 -4.14 -0.49
C ILE A 97 -0.25 -3.33 0.70
N ASN A 98 -0.91 -2.21 0.98
CA ASN A 98 -0.67 -1.42 2.18
C ASN A 98 -1.95 -1.20 2.97
N VAL A 99 -1.75 -1.04 4.28
CA VAL A 99 -2.78 -0.64 5.24
C VAL A 99 -2.97 0.86 5.11
N GLY A 100 -4.23 1.30 5.10
CA GLY A 100 -4.57 2.71 5.19
C GLY A 100 -5.08 3.08 6.58
N ASP A 101 -5.21 4.38 6.83
CA ASP A 101 -5.46 4.98 8.14
C ASP A 101 -6.81 4.59 8.77
N THR A 102 -7.76 4.08 7.98
CA THR A 102 -9.08 3.64 8.51
C THR A 102 -9.02 2.28 9.20
N LEU A 103 -8.07 1.40 8.83
CA LEU A 103 -7.96 0.04 9.36
C LEU A 103 -7.18 0.00 10.68
#